data_AF-A0A9E7FW09-F1
#
_entry.id   AF-A0A9E7FW09-F1
#
_cell.length_a   1.000
_cell.length_b   1.000
_cell.length_c   1.000
_cell.angle_alpha   90.00
_cell.angle_beta   90.00
_cell.angle_gamma   90.00
#
_symmetry.space_group_name_H-M   'P 1'
#
loop_
_entity.id
_entity.type
_entity.pdbx_description
1 polymer ?
#
loop_
_entity_poly.entity_id
_entity_poly.type
_entity_poly.pdbx_seq_one_letter_code
_entity_poly.pdbx_strand_id
1 'polypeptide(L)'
;MMRGRDGGEKKHLVPSLCLAVLVLVFLVLYCGSFFGPQGQHANSALEYGGKIKRSIGWSNDGNEEVGKSEEPIISQEDGDYNLAPKSFPVCDDRHSELIPCLDRNLIYQTRLKLDLSLMEHYERHCPQPERRYNCLIPPPPGYKVPIKWPRSRDEVWQVNIPHTHLAHEKSDQNWMVVNGDKIVFPGGGTHFHYGADKYIAHLANMLNFKNNILNNEGNIRTVFDVGCGVASFGGYLLSSDIIAMSLAPNDVHQNQIQFALERGIPAYLGVLGTKRLPYPSRSFEFAHCSRCRIDWLQRDGILLLELDRLLRPGGYFAYSSPEAYAQDEEDLRIWKEMSALVERMCWKIAAKRNQTVIWVKPLTNDCYMKREPGTRPPLCRSDDNPDAVWGVPMEACITPYSERE
;
A
#
# COMPACT_ATOMS: atom_id res chain seq x y z
N MET A 1 -86.77 -16.97 24.58
CA MET A 1 -86.45 -18.16 25.39
C MET A 1 -84.94 -18.35 25.36
N MET A 2 -84.37 -18.58 26.54
CA MET A 2 -83.01 -19.01 26.89
C MET A 2 -82.30 -19.96 25.89
N ARG A 3 -80.98 -20.22 25.87
CA ARG A 3 -79.73 -19.71 26.48
C ARG A 3 -78.64 -20.80 26.22
N GLY A 4 -77.41 -20.42 25.84
CA GLY A 4 -76.14 -21.17 26.06
C GLY A 4 -75.68 -22.15 24.95
N ARG A 5 -74.37 -22.40 24.71
CA ARG A 5 -73.15 -22.09 25.50
C ARG A 5 -71.86 -22.38 24.68
N ASP A 6 -70.82 -21.57 24.93
CA ASP A 6 -69.33 -21.76 24.84
C ASP A 6 -68.60 -22.44 23.66
N GLY A 7 -67.45 -21.85 23.28
CA GLY A 7 -66.41 -22.60 22.54
C GLY A 7 -65.21 -21.86 21.91
N GLY A 8 -64.40 -21.12 22.70
CA GLY A 8 -62.92 -21.13 22.64
C GLY A 8 -62.13 -20.59 21.42
N GLU A 9 -61.44 -19.46 21.63
CA GLU A 9 -60.30 -18.97 20.85
C GLU A 9 -59.10 -19.95 20.85
N LYS A 10 -58.76 -20.55 19.71
CA LYS A 10 -57.47 -21.21 19.47
C LYS A 10 -57.06 -21.11 18.00
N LYS A 11 -56.63 -19.94 17.52
CA LYS A 11 -56.08 -19.83 16.15
C LYS A 11 -54.79 -19.03 15.98
N HIS A 12 -54.18 -18.49 17.04
CA HIS A 12 -52.94 -17.69 16.92
C HIS A 12 -51.70 -18.25 17.64
N LEU A 13 -51.78 -19.38 18.34
CA LEU A 13 -50.65 -19.92 19.11
C LEU A 13 -49.57 -20.60 18.26
N VAL A 14 -49.94 -21.27 17.17
CA VAL A 14 -48.99 -22.05 16.34
C VAL A 14 -48.00 -21.18 15.55
N PRO A 15 -48.40 -20.12 14.83
CA PRO A 15 -47.44 -19.29 14.10
C PRO A 15 -46.56 -18.44 15.02
N SER A 16 -47.07 -18.06 16.21
CA SER A 16 -46.30 -17.30 17.21
C SER A 16 -45.21 -18.13 17.89
N LEU A 17 -45.49 -19.42 18.19
CA LEU A 17 -44.49 -20.33 18.72
C LEU A 17 -43.36 -20.61 17.72
N CYS A 18 -43.68 -20.78 16.43
CA CYS A 18 -42.67 -21.02 15.39
C CYS A 18 -41.73 -19.82 15.21
N LEU A 19 -42.27 -18.60 15.29
CA LEU A 19 -41.47 -17.37 15.21
C LEU A 19 -40.56 -17.21 16.45
N ALA A 20 -41.08 -17.51 17.64
CA ALA A 20 -40.30 -17.47 18.87
C ALA A 20 -39.14 -18.49 18.88
N VAL A 21 -39.37 -19.71 18.38
CA VAL A 21 -38.33 -20.74 18.25
C VAL A 21 -37.26 -20.34 17.24
N LEU A 22 -37.64 -19.74 16.11
CA LEU A 22 -36.67 -19.25 15.12
C LEU A 22 -35.79 -18.14 15.67
N VAL A 23 -36.35 -17.20 16.44
CA VAL A 23 -35.58 -16.12 17.10
C VAL A 23 -34.64 -16.69 18.15
N LEU A 24 -35.07 -17.69 18.93
CA LEU A 24 -34.24 -18.34 19.95
C LEU A 24 -33.09 -19.14 19.33
N VAL A 25 -33.33 -19.84 18.23
CA VAL A 25 -32.26 -20.54 17.47
C VAL A 25 -31.27 -19.53 16.88
N PHE A 26 -31.75 -18.39 16.37
CA PHE A 26 -30.87 -17.34 15.87
C PHE A 26 -30.01 -16.73 16.98
N LEU A 27 -30.59 -16.48 18.17
CA LEU A 27 -29.85 -15.99 19.33
C LEU A 27 -28.84 -17.00 19.87
N VAL A 28 -29.14 -18.30 19.84
CA VAL A 28 -28.20 -19.35 20.27
C VAL A 28 -27.05 -19.51 19.26
N LEU A 29 -27.30 -19.37 17.96
CA LEU A 29 -26.24 -19.39 16.94
C LEU A 29 -25.38 -18.11 16.97
N TYR A 30 -25.99 -16.96 17.26
CA TYR A 30 -25.31 -15.67 17.32
C TYR A 30 -24.55 -15.45 18.65
N CYS A 31 -25.04 -15.98 19.77
CA CYS A 31 -24.36 -15.92 21.07
C CYS A 31 -23.44 -17.13 21.31
N GLY A 32 -23.71 -18.28 20.67
CA GLY A 32 -22.86 -19.48 20.73
C GLY A 32 -21.53 -19.34 19.98
N SER A 33 -21.40 -18.29 19.16
CA SER A 33 -20.14 -17.89 18.51
C SER A 33 -19.28 -16.96 19.38
N PHE A 34 -19.76 -16.56 20.58
CA PHE A 34 -19.02 -15.70 21.53
C PHE A 34 -18.33 -16.44 22.68
N PHE A 35 -18.56 -17.75 22.86
CA PHE A 35 -17.92 -18.56 23.91
C PHE A 35 -17.31 -19.85 23.35
N GLY A 36 -16.19 -19.72 22.64
CA GLY A 36 -15.26 -20.83 22.37
C GLY A 36 -14.29 -21.03 23.55
N PRO A 37 -13.64 -22.21 23.69
CA PRO A 37 -12.86 -22.54 24.89
C PRO A 37 -11.64 -21.62 25.02
N GLN A 38 -11.63 -20.81 26.07
CA GLN A 38 -10.48 -20.05 26.51
C GLN A 38 -9.57 -20.99 27.30
N GLY A 39 -8.50 -21.49 26.68
CA GLY A 39 -7.53 -22.34 27.38
C GLY A 39 -6.43 -22.88 26.48
N GLN A 40 -5.17 -22.58 26.86
CA GLN A 40 -3.91 -23.19 26.40
C GLN A 40 -3.28 -22.72 25.08
N HIS A 41 -3.01 -21.42 24.89
CA HIS A 41 -2.07 -21.01 23.82
C HIS A 41 -0.99 -19.98 24.21
N ALA A 42 -0.89 -19.61 25.48
CA ALA A 42 0.17 -18.70 25.98
C ALA A 42 1.59 -19.31 25.99
N ASN A 43 1.72 -20.63 25.79
CA ASN A 43 3.01 -21.32 25.93
C ASN A 43 3.95 -21.18 24.71
N SER A 44 3.44 -20.87 23.52
CA SER A 44 4.26 -20.79 22.30
C SER A 44 5.05 -19.47 22.18
N ALA A 45 4.49 -18.36 22.68
CA ALA A 45 5.14 -17.05 22.66
C ALA A 45 6.33 -16.97 23.64
N LEU A 46 6.22 -17.61 24.80
CA LEU A 46 7.30 -17.75 25.77
C LEU A 46 8.48 -18.57 25.22
N GLU A 47 8.22 -19.55 24.35
CA GLU A 47 9.27 -20.41 23.78
C GLU A 47 10.13 -19.67 22.73
N TYR A 48 9.56 -18.71 22.00
CA TYR A 48 10.32 -17.87 21.07
C TYR A 48 11.15 -16.80 21.79
N GLY A 49 10.58 -16.14 22.81
CA GLY A 49 11.33 -15.23 23.68
C GLY A 49 12.45 -15.93 24.47
N GLY A 50 12.23 -17.18 24.87
CA GLY A 50 13.24 -18.01 25.54
C GLY A 50 14.41 -18.42 24.63
N LYS A 51 14.18 -18.60 23.32
CA LYS A 51 15.26 -18.92 22.35
C LYS A 51 16.20 -17.73 22.11
N ILE A 52 15.68 -16.50 22.16
CA ILE A 52 16.50 -15.28 22.10
C ILE A 52 17.32 -15.11 23.39
N LYS A 53 16.71 -15.34 24.57
CA LYS A 53 17.44 -15.32 25.87
C LYS A 53 18.55 -16.37 25.97
N ARG A 54 18.43 -17.53 25.34
CA ARG A 54 19.50 -18.55 25.35
C ARG A 54 20.68 -18.22 24.41
N SER A 55 20.47 -17.36 23.42
CA SER A 55 21.55 -16.89 22.53
C SER A 55 22.43 -15.80 23.17
N ILE A 56 21.96 -15.15 24.23
CA ILE A 56 22.64 -14.09 24.96
C ILE A 56 22.64 -14.53 26.42
N GLY A 57 23.69 -15.24 26.85
CA GLY A 57 23.74 -16.00 28.09
C GLY A 57 23.49 -15.21 29.37
N TRP A 58 22.21 -14.96 29.71
CA TRP A 58 21.76 -14.39 30.97
C TRP A 58 20.66 -15.26 31.57
N SER A 59 21.01 -15.98 32.63
CA SER A 59 20.08 -16.64 33.53
C SER A 59 19.78 -15.72 34.69
N ASN A 60 18.50 -15.40 34.92
CA ASN A 60 18.00 -15.16 36.27
C ASN A 60 16.49 -15.44 36.33
N ASP A 61 16.11 -16.25 37.31
CA ASP A 61 14.75 -16.58 37.70
C ASP A 61 14.13 -15.43 38.50
N GLY A 62 12.86 -15.13 38.25
CA GLY A 62 12.09 -14.16 39.03
C GLY A 62 10.71 -13.92 38.43
N ASN A 63 9.69 -14.47 39.09
CA ASN A 63 8.27 -14.16 38.87
C ASN A 63 7.96 -12.79 39.48
N GLU A 64 7.59 -11.77 38.69
CA GLU A 64 6.87 -10.60 39.20
C GLU A 64 5.85 -10.06 38.18
N GLU A 65 4.75 -9.55 38.75
CA GLU A 65 3.50 -9.17 38.11
C GLU A 65 3.57 -7.91 37.26
N VAL A 66 2.64 -7.84 36.30
CA VAL A 66 2.48 -6.77 35.31
C VAL A 66 1.91 -5.50 35.95
N GLY A 67 2.65 -4.40 35.85
CA GLY A 67 2.04 -3.07 35.94
C GLY A 67 2.96 -1.92 36.34
N LYS A 68 3.61 -1.27 35.35
CA LYS A 68 3.73 0.19 35.18
C LYS A 68 4.79 0.53 34.14
N SER A 69 4.42 1.37 33.18
CA SER A 69 5.36 2.08 32.31
C SER A 69 5.97 3.24 33.09
N GLU A 70 7.24 3.13 33.49
CA GLU A 70 7.99 4.20 34.14
C GLU A 70 8.83 5.01 33.13
N GLU A 71 8.79 6.33 33.29
CA GLU A 71 9.67 7.32 32.65
C GLU A 71 11.13 7.20 33.17
N PRO A 72 12.15 7.73 32.46
CA PRO A 72 13.53 7.34 32.75
C PRO A 72 14.03 7.95 34.06
N ILE A 73 14.45 7.08 34.99
CA ILE A 73 15.32 7.46 36.11
C ILE A 73 16.75 7.39 35.58
N ILE A 74 17.37 8.54 35.33
CA ILE A 74 18.83 8.63 35.18
C ILE A 74 19.38 8.71 36.60
N SER A 75 19.74 7.58 37.19
CA SER A 75 20.54 7.54 38.42
C SER A 75 22.01 7.67 38.03
N GLN A 76 22.64 8.76 38.48
CA GLN A 76 24.04 9.03 38.28
C GLN A 76 24.83 8.39 39.43
N GLU A 77 25.38 7.20 39.20
CA GLU A 77 26.46 6.64 40.03
C GLU A 77 27.61 6.21 39.10
N ASP A 78 28.75 6.88 39.31
CA ASP A 78 30.11 6.56 38.86
C ASP A 78 30.29 5.80 37.53
N GLY A 79 30.43 6.58 36.45
CA GLY A 79 31.40 6.27 35.39
C GLY A 79 31.10 5.15 34.40
N ASP A 80 29.98 4.43 34.51
CA ASP A 80 29.57 3.43 33.52
C ASP A 80 28.11 3.66 33.09
N TYR A 81 27.89 4.03 31.83
CA TYR A 81 26.54 4.17 31.30
C TYR A 81 25.93 2.78 31.09
N ASN A 82 25.30 2.23 32.13
CA ASN A 82 24.43 1.06 31.99
C ASN A 82 23.17 1.43 31.21
N LEU A 83 23.31 1.57 29.89
CA LEU A 83 22.20 1.64 28.93
C LEU A 83 21.55 0.25 28.83
N ALA A 84 20.79 -0.13 29.84
CA ALA A 84 19.88 -1.27 29.73
C ALA A 84 18.86 -0.95 28.63
N PRO A 85 18.79 -1.72 27.53
CA PRO A 85 17.80 -1.47 26.49
C PRO A 85 16.41 -1.60 27.10
N LYS A 86 15.55 -0.58 26.94
CA LYS A 86 14.13 -0.70 27.33
C LYS A 86 13.53 -1.90 26.60
N SER A 87 13.08 -2.90 27.34
CA SER A 87 12.34 -4.02 26.77
C SER A 87 10.90 -3.60 26.51
N PHE A 88 10.44 -3.74 25.27
CA PHE A 88 9.03 -3.53 24.94
C PHE A 88 8.22 -4.80 25.29
N PRO A 89 7.04 -4.66 25.94
CA PRO A 89 6.15 -5.80 26.16
C PRO A 89 5.63 -6.36 24.83
N VAL A 90 5.13 -7.59 24.82
CA VAL A 90 4.49 -8.19 23.63
C VAL A 90 3.03 -7.74 23.57
N CYS A 91 2.56 -7.32 22.40
CA CYS A 91 1.16 -6.97 22.18
C CYS A 91 0.28 -8.22 22.14
N ASP A 92 -1.00 -8.06 22.45
CA ASP A 92 -2.05 -9.03 22.12
C ASP A 92 -2.07 -9.27 20.59
N ASP A 93 -2.18 -10.53 20.18
CA ASP A 93 -2.09 -10.98 18.78
C ASP A 93 -3.20 -10.42 17.89
N ARG A 94 -4.33 -9.99 18.48
CA ARG A 94 -5.41 -9.28 17.77
C ARG A 94 -4.95 -8.01 17.03
N HIS A 95 -3.79 -7.46 17.40
CA HIS A 95 -3.23 -6.27 16.76
C HIS A 95 -2.31 -6.60 15.58
N SER A 96 -2.17 -7.86 15.16
CA SER A 96 -1.27 -8.27 14.07
C SER A 96 -1.54 -7.55 12.74
N GLU A 97 -2.82 -7.27 12.45
CA GLU A 97 -3.27 -6.57 11.25
C GLU A 97 -3.45 -5.05 11.47
N LEU A 98 -3.16 -4.55 12.69
CA LEU A 98 -3.31 -3.14 12.98
C LEU A 98 -2.17 -2.34 12.35
N ILE A 99 -2.53 -1.41 11.46
CA ILE A 99 -1.60 -0.43 10.90
C ILE A 99 -1.89 0.92 11.55
N PRO A 100 -1.12 1.37 12.56
CA PRO A 100 -1.56 2.42 13.49
C PRO A 100 -2.03 3.72 12.84
N CYS A 101 -1.37 4.16 11.76
CA CYS A 101 -1.72 5.40 11.06
C CYS A 101 -2.63 5.18 9.85
N LEU A 102 -2.99 3.94 9.51
CA LEU A 102 -3.89 3.61 8.39
C LEU A 102 -5.09 2.79 8.88
N ASP A 103 -5.39 2.86 10.18
CA ASP A 103 -6.52 2.18 10.80
C ASP A 103 -7.82 2.94 10.53
N ARG A 104 -8.70 2.32 9.75
CA ARG A 104 -10.02 2.89 9.45
C ARG A 104 -10.92 2.97 10.68
N ASN A 105 -10.72 2.11 11.68
CA ASN A 105 -11.49 2.19 12.91
C ASN A 105 -11.19 3.46 13.70
N LEU A 106 -9.95 3.95 13.64
CA LEU A 106 -9.58 5.22 14.23
C LEU A 106 -10.43 6.35 13.68
N ILE A 107 -10.62 6.42 12.35
CA ILE A 107 -11.43 7.45 11.67
C ILE A 107 -12.85 7.50 12.25
N TYR A 108 -13.48 6.35 12.43
CA TYR A 108 -14.83 6.25 13.00
C TYR A 108 -14.88 6.66 14.48
N GLN A 109 -13.90 6.20 15.26
CA GLN A 109 -13.82 6.46 16.70
C GLN A 109 -13.54 7.94 17.01
N THR A 110 -12.71 8.60 16.21
CA THR A 110 -12.38 10.03 16.38
C THR A 110 -13.34 10.96 15.62
N ARG A 111 -14.27 10.41 14.84
CA ARG A 111 -15.23 11.16 14.02
C ARG A 111 -14.55 12.17 13.10
N LEU A 112 -13.42 11.78 12.51
CA LEU A 112 -12.70 12.61 11.54
C LEU A 112 -13.62 12.91 10.36
N LYS A 113 -13.74 14.20 10.02
CA LYS A 113 -14.45 14.66 8.83
C LYS A 113 -13.47 14.63 7.67
N LEU A 114 -13.55 13.56 6.88
CA LEU A 114 -12.68 13.35 5.73
C LEU A 114 -13.49 13.50 4.44
N ASP A 115 -12.83 14.04 3.42
CA ASP A 115 -13.34 14.02 2.06
C ASP A 115 -13.01 12.67 1.40
N LEU A 116 -14.02 11.80 1.32
CA LEU A 116 -13.87 10.48 0.73
C LEU A 116 -13.61 10.55 -0.78
N SER A 117 -14.05 11.62 -1.46
CA SER A 117 -13.80 11.80 -2.89
C SER A 117 -12.33 12.09 -3.19
N LEU A 118 -11.60 12.63 -2.22
CA LEU A 118 -10.17 12.92 -2.31
C LEU A 118 -9.29 11.80 -1.74
N MET A 119 -9.89 10.66 -1.41
CA MET A 119 -9.19 9.49 -0.85
C MET A 119 -8.51 9.76 0.50
N GLU A 120 -8.92 10.80 1.25
CA GLU A 120 -8.32 11.15 2.55
C GLU A 120 -8.39 10.00 3.56
N HIS A 121 -9.37 9.10 3.45
CA HIS A 121 -9.53 7.93 4.31
C HIS A 121 -8.44 6.85 4.14
N TYR A 122 -7.64 6.92 3.07
CA TYR A 122 -6.45 6.09 2.87
C TYR A 122 -5.15 6.83 3.21
N GLU A 123 -5.21 8.10 3.57
CA GLU A 123 -4.07 8.85 4.07
C GLU A 123 -3.75 8.50 5.52
N ARG A 124 -2.58 8.95 5.98
CA ARG A 124 -2.11 8.68 7.33
C ARG A 124 -2.88 9.51 8.36
N HIS A 125 -3.65 8.84 9.22
CA HIS A 125 -4.29 9.40 10.41
C HIS A 125 -3.77 8.65 11.63
N CYS A 126 -2.87 9.28 12.39
CA CYS A 126 -2.22 8.61 13.52
C CYS A 126 -2.98 8.86 14.84
N PRO A 127 -3.02 7.88 15.76
CA PRO A 127 -3.61 8.06 17.07
C PRO A 127 -2.84 9.07 17.92
N GLN A 128 -3.57 9.74 18.82
CA GLN A 128 -2.99 10.58 19.87
C GLN A 128 -2.06 9.75 20.76
N PRO A 129 -1.04 10.36 21.40
CA PRO A 129 -0.02 9.65 22.17
C PRO A 129 -0.58 8.62 23.16
N GLU A 130 -1.69 8.92 23.81
CA GLU A 130 -2.33 8.08 24.84
C GLU A 130 -2.96 6.81 24.26
N ARG A 131 -3.21 6.79 22.96
CA ARG A 131 -3.81 5.67 22.22
C ARG A 131 -2.78 4.89 21.40
N ARG A 132 -1.49 5.22 21.52
CA ARG A 132 -0.40 4.52 20.83
C ARG A 132 -0.01 3.28 21.60
N TYR A 133 0.13 2.17 20.88
CA TYR A 133 0.66 0.93 21.42
C TYR A 133 2.19 1.02 21.47
N ASN A 134 2.77 0.77 22.65
CA ASN A 134 4.22 0.69 22.86
C ASN A 134 4.60 -0.76 23.20
N CYS A 135 4.35 -1.67 22.26
CA CYS A 135 4.60 -3.10 22.41
C CYS A 135 5.06 -3.73 21.08
N LEU A 136 5.66 -4.92 21.14
CA LEU A 136 6.08 -5.71 19.98
C LEU A 136 4.95 -6.62 19.52
N ILE A 137 4.57 -6.52 18.25
CA ILE A 137 3.60 -7.44 17.64
C ILE A 137 4.28 -8.81 17.47
N PRO A 138 3.71 -9.89 18.02
CA PRO A 138 4.27 -11.23 17.83
C PRO A 138 4.11 -11.68 16.36
N PRO A 139 5.05 -12.48 15.83
CA PRO A 139 4.87 -13.07 14.51
C PRO A 139 3.66 -14.03 14.51
N PRO A 140 2.97 -14.19 13.37
CA PRO A 140 1.87 -15.15 13.26
C PRO A 140 2.29 -16.58 13.65
N PRO A 141 1.38 -17.39 14.21
CA PRO A 141 1.67 -18.80 14.51
C PRO A 141 2.17 -19.56 13.28
N GLY A 142 3.33 -20.20 13.40
CA GLY A 142 3.93 -20.96 12.29
C GLY A 142 4.67 -20.11 11.25
N TYR A 143 4.84 -18.80 11.48
CA TYR A 143 5.66 -17.94 10.64
C TYR A 143 7.04 -18.54 10.40
N LYS A 144 7.45 -18.59 9.13
CA LYS A 144 8.72 -19.13 8.67
C LYS A 144 9.68 -18.00 8.34
N VAL A 145 10.98 -18.25 8.48
CA VAL A 145 12.02 -17.32 7.97
C VAL A 145 11.78 -17.08 6.47
N PRO A 146 11.68 -15.81 6.03
CA PRO A 146 11.43 -15.49 4.62
C PRO A 146 12.44 -16.16 3.68
N ILE A 147 11.95 -16.58 2.51
CA ILE A 147 12.80 -17.10 1.45
C ILE A 147 13.76 -15.97 1.05
N LYS A 148 15.04 -16.29 0.82
CA LYS A 148 16.03 -15.28 0.44
C LYS A 148 16.02 -15.00 -1.06
N TRP A 149 16.40 -13.77 -1.43
CA TRP A 149 16.68 -13.39 -2.81
C TRP A 149 17.75 -14.33 -3.42
N PRO A 150 17.65 -14.72 -4.71
CA PRO A 150 16.66 -14.31 -5.72
C PRO A 150 15.37 -15.12 -5.75
N ARG A 151 15.28 -16.23 -5.00
CA ARG A 151 14.10 -17.10 -5.00
C ARG A 151 12.86 -16.39 -4.46
N SER A 152 13.04 -15.50 -3.50
CA SER A 152 11.98 -14.68 -2.93
C SER A 152 11.24 -13.83 -3.95
N ARG A 153 11.85 -13.57 -5.13
CA ARG A 153 11.14 -12.94 -6.25
C ARG A 153 9.90 -13.73 -6.64
N ASP A 154 10.01 -15.05 -6.74
CA ASP A 154 9.00 -15.88 -7.39
C ASP A 154 8.23 -16.76 -6.41
N GLU A 155 8.67 -16.87 -5.16
CA GLU A 155 7.98 -17.69 -4.17
C GLU A 155 8.13 -17.14 -2.73
N VAL A 156 7.06 -17.27 -1.95
CA VAL A 156 7.04 -17.03 -0.49
C VAL A 156 6.34 -18.18 0.23
N TRP A 157 6.50 -18.26 1.55
CA TRP A 157 5.77 -19.22 2.36
C TRP A 157 4.30 -18.81 2.48
N GLN A 158 3.38 -19.75 2.25
CA GLN A 158 1.95 -19.49 2.41
C GLN A 158 1.61 -19.08 3.85
N VAL A 159 2.23 -19.72 4.84
CA VAL A 159 1.99 -19.46 6.28
C VAL A 159 2.42 -18.05 6.73
N ASN A 160 3.27 -17.37 5.96
CA ASN A 160 3.66 -15.98 6.24
C ASN A 160 2.61 -14.96 5.77
N ILE A 161 1.65 -15.40 4.96
CA ILE A 161 0.59 -14.56 4.41
C ILE A 161 -0.74 -14.96 5.07
N PRO A 162 -1.28 -14.12 5.98
CA PRO A 162 -2.49 -14.44 6.75
C PRO A 162 -3.76 -14.47 5.88
N HIS A 163 -3.72 -13.83 4.71
CA HIS A 163 -4.88 -13.65 3.85
C HIS A 163 -4.58 -14.05 2.40
N THR A 164 -4.99 -15.27 2.00
CA THR A 164 -4.77 -15.78 0.64
C THR A 164 -5.97 -15.58 -0.30
N HIS A 165 -6.99 -14.82 0.09
CA HIS A 165 -8.21 -14.61 -0.71
C HIS A 165 -7.90 -14.02 -2.10
N LEU A 166 -6.90 -13.13 -2.16
CA LEU A 166 -6.40 -12.57 -3.42
C LEU A 166 -5.92 -13.61 -4.43
N ALA A 167 -5.40 -14.76 -3.96
CA ALA A 167 -4.97 -15.84 -4.84
C ALA A 167 -6.15 -16.46 -5.60
N HIS A 168 -7.34 -16.48 -4.99
CA HIS A 168 -8.55 -16.96 -5.64
C HIS A 168 -9.15 -15.90 -6.56
N GLU A 169 -9.28 -14.64 -6.09
CA GLU A 169 -9.88 -13.53 -6.86
C GLU A 169 -9.13 -13.14 -8.14
N LYS A 170 -7.80 -13.28 -8.15
CA LYS A 170 -6.93 -12.83 -9.26
C LYS A 170 -6.21 -13.98 -9.96
N SER A 171 -6.75 -15.20 -9.81
CA SER A 171 -6.20 -16.42 -10.42
C SER A 171 -6.16 -16.35 -11.95
N ASP A 172 -7.13 -15.65 -12.56
CA ASP A 172 -7.26 -15.41 -14.00
C ASP A 172 -6.12 -14.55 -14.60
N GLN A 173 -5.47 -13.73 -13.77
CA GLN A 173 -4.43 -12.79 -14.20
C GLN A 173 -3.01 -13.30 -13.95
N ASN A 174 -2.85 -14.54 -13.50
CA ASN A 174 -1.56 -15.15 -13.14
C ASN A 174 -0.77 -14.27 -12.15
N TRP A 175 -1.43 -13.64 -11.18
CA TRP A 175 -0.73 -12.83 -10.18
C TRP A 175 0.00 -13.72 -9.16
N MET A 176 -0.67 -14.78 -8.72
CA MET A 176 -0.14 -15.73 -7.75
C MET A 176 -0.84 -17.09 -7.85
N VAL A 177 -0.14 -18.15 -7.47
CA VAL A 177 -0.65 -19.52 -7.43
C VAL A 177 -0.26 -20.15 -6.11
N VAL A 178 -1.24 -20.69 -5.37
CA VAL A 178 -0.95 -21.49 -4.17
C VAL A 178 -0.43 -22.85 -4.62
N ASN A 179 0.78 -23.22 -4.18
CA ASN A 179 1.43 -24.48 -4.53
C ASN A 179 2.02 -25.13 -3.26
N GLY A 180 1.26 -26.05 -2.67
CA GLY A 180 1.64 -26.70 -1.42
C GLY A 180 1.75 -25.68 -0.29
N ASP A 181 2.90 -25.62 0.37
CA ASP A 181 3.18 -24.70 1.48
C ASP A 181 3.73 -23.33 1.03
N LYS A 182 3.68 -23.06 -0.28
CA LYS A 182 4.18 -21.82 -0.89
C LYS A 182 3.14 -21.12 -1.74
N ILE A 183 3.37 -19.83 -1.95
CA ILE A 183 2.69 -19.02 -2.95
C ILE A 183 3.72 -18.67 -4.01
N VAL A 184 3.40 -18.92 -5.28
CA VAL A 184 4.27 -18.70 -6.43
C VAL A 184 3.75 -17.49 -7.23
N PHE A 185 4.65 -16.61 -7.66
CA PHE A 185 4.36 -15.42 -8.45
C PHE A 185 4.95 -15.60 -9.86
N PRO A 186 4.14 -15.97 -10.86
CA PRO A 186 4.66 -16.23 -12.21
C PRO A 186 4.98 -14.92 -12.99
N GLY A 187 4.88 -13.76 -12.33
CA GLY A 187 5.19 -12.46 -12.93
C GLY A 187 4.07 -11.87 -13.78
N GLY A 188 2.87 -12.46 -13.76
CA GLY A 188 1.70 -11.95 -14.48
C GLY A 188 1.16 -10.64 -13.90
N GLY A 189 0.44 -9.91 -14.74
CA GLY A 189 -0.21 -8.64 -14.42
C GLY A 189 -1.37 -8.38 -15.38
N THR A 190 -2.24 -7.41 -15.06
CA THR A 190 -3.42 -7.12 -15.88
C THR A 190 -3.08 -6.65 -17.31
N HIS A 191 -1.94 -5.98 -17.52
CA HIS A 191 -1.45 -5.63 -18.87
C HIS A 191 -0.20 -6.40 -19.30
N PHE A 192 0.30 -7.32 -18.47
CA PHE A 192 1.46 -8.14 -18.77
C PHE A 192 1.20 -9.60 -18.39
N HIS A 193 0.12 -10.15 -18.95
CA HIS A 193 -0.31 -11.53 -18.73
C HIS A 193 0.78 -12.57 -19.04
N TYR A 194 1.71 -12.24 -19.95
CA TYR A 194 2.77 -13.13 -20.41
C TYR A 194 4.10 -12.99 -19.65
N GLY A 195 4.15 -12.15 -18.61
CA GLY A 195 5.32 -11.96 -17.74
C GLY A 195 5.81 -10.50 -17.70
N ALA A 196 6.17 -10.05 -16.49
CA ALA A 196 6.74 -8.72 -16.24
C ALA A 196 8.09 -8.51 -16.94
N ASP A 197 8.91 -9.56 -17.08
CA ASP A 197 10.17 -9.55 -17.83
C ASP A 197 9.99 -9.09 -19.28
N LYS A 198 9.03 -9.68 -20.00
CA LYS A 198 8.74 -9.33 -21.40
C LYS A 198 8.19 -7.93 -21.52
N TYR A 199 7.37 -7.52 -20.57
CA TYR A 199 6.83 -6.16 -20.53
C TYR A 199 7.92 -5.12 -20.27
N ILE A 200 8.83 -5.35 -19.31
CA ILE A 200 9.98 -4.47 -19.05
C ILE A 200 10.88 -4.38 -20.30
N ALA A 201 11.16 -5.52 -20.95
CA ALA A 201 11.92 -5.54 -22.20
C ALA A 201 11.19 -4.78 -23.32
N HIS A 202 9.85 -4.84 -23.37
CA HIS A 202 9.04 -4.08 -24.32
C HIS A 202 9.14 -2.57 -24.08
N LEU A 203 9.09 -2.11 -22.82
CA LEU A 203 9.28 -0.69 -22.48
C LEU A 203 10.66 -0.20 -22.91
N ALA A 204 11.71 -0.98 -22.63
CA ALA A 204 13.07 -0.66 -23.06
C ALA A 204 13.19 -0.61 -24.59
N ASN A 205 12.54 -1.54 -25.30
CA ASN A 205 12.49 -1.54 -26.76
C ASN A 205 11.77 -0.31 -27.32
N MET A 206 10.64 0.09 -26.73
CA MET A 206 9.90 1.29 -27.12
C MET A 206 10.77 2.55 -27.04
N LEU A 207 11.66 2.63 -26.05
CA LEU A 207 12.60 3.72 -25.85
C LEU A 207 13.90 3.56 -26.64
N ASN A 208 14.02 2.52 -27.48
CA ASN A 208 15.22 2.17 -28.24
C ASN A 208 16.47 1.97 -27.36
N PHE A 209 16.30 1.49 -26.13
CA PHE A 209 17.41 1.16 -25.26
C PHE A 209 18.10 -0.12 -25.70
N LYS A 210 19.43 -0.15 -25.52
CA LYS A 210 20.29 -1.23 -25.98
C LYS A 210 19.90 -2.57 -25.32
N ASN A 211 19.89 -3.63 -26.13
CA ASN A 211 19.60 -5.00 -25.71
C ASN A 211 18.23 -5.18 -24.99
N ASN A 212 17.30 -4.23 -25.14
CA ASN A 212 16.03 -4.21 -24.41
C ASN A 212 16.20 -4.23 -22.87
N ILE A 213 17.27 -3.61 -22.37
CA ILE A 213 17.54 -3.49 -20.92
C ILE A 213 17.09 -2.11 -20.45
N LEU A 214 16.12 -2.06 -19.53
CA LEU A 214 15.54 -0.79 -19.07
C LEU A 214 16.54 0.08 -18.31
N ASN A 215 17.54 -0.52 -17.64
CA ASN A 215 18.55 0.19 -16.86
C ASN A 215 19.35 1.22 -17.70
N ASN A 216 19.44 0.99 -19.01
CA ASN A 216 20.03 1.92 -19.98
C ASN A 216 21.40 2.44 -19.53
N GLU A 217 22.36 1.53 -19.33
CA GLU A 217 23.73 1.86 -18.89
C GLU A 217 23.78 2.61 -17.54
N GLY A 218 22.81 2.34 -16.66
CA GLY A 218 22.69 2.94 -15.35
C GLY A 218 22.02 4.31 -15.33
N ASN A 219 21.41 4.75 -16.44
CA ASN A 219 20.63 5.99 -16.51
C ASN A 219 19.26 5.88 -15.86
N ILE A 220 18.72 4.66 -15.71
CA ILE A 220 17.50 4.40 -14.93
C ILE A 220 17.89 3.46 -13.79
N ARG A 221 17.79 3.93 -12.55
CA ARG A 221 18.11 3.12 -11.35
C ARG A 221 16.97 3.11 -10.33
N THR A 222 16.14 4.14 -10.33
CA THR A 222 15.03 4.28 -9.41
C THR A 222 13.72 4.44 -10.17
N VAL A 223 12.72 3.67 -9.75
CA VAL A 223 11.39 3.65 -10.37
C VAL A 223 10.33 3.89 -9.31
N PHE A 224 9.36 4.73 -9.63
CA PHE A 224 8.13 4.86 -8.85
C PHE A 224 7.02 4.04 -9.52
N ASP A 225 6.54 3.00 -8.85
CA ASP A 225 5.57 2.05 -9.40
C ASP A 225 4.21 2.19 -8.70
N VAL A 226 3.26 2.79 -9.39
CA VAL A 226 1.96 3.18 -8.84
C VAL A 226 0.90 2.15 -9.17
N GLY A 227 0.16 1.69 -8.16
CA GLY A 227 -0.83 0.64 -8.32
C GLY A 227 -0.17 -0.72 -8.55
N CYS A 228 0.88 -1.00 -7.81
CA CYS A 228 1.82 -2.09 -8.06
C CYS A 228 1.25 -3.52 -7.96
N GLY A 229 0.02 -3.69 -7.43
CA GLY A 229 -0.51 -5.01 -7.13
C GLY A 229 0.39 -5.73 -6.13
N VAL A 230 0.84 -6.92 -6.52
CA VAL A 230 1.82 -7.74 -5.77
C VAL A 230 3.29 -7.35 -6.03
N ALA A 231 3.54 -6.21 -6.67
CA ALA A 231 4.86 -5.66 -7.03
C ALA A 231 5.69 -6.54 -7.98
N SER A 232 5.05 -7.28 -8.88
CA SER A 232 5.77 -8.09 -9.90
C SER A 232 6.66 -7.25 -10.81
N PHE A 233 6.19 -6.08 -11.25
CA PHE A 233 7.01 -5.15 -12.03
C PHE A 233 8.29 -4.77 -11.29
N GLY A 234 8.16 -4.29 -10.04
CA GLY A 234 9.30 -3.95 -9.19
C GLY A 234 10.25 -5.13 -8.90
N GLY A 235 9.71 -6.33 -8.65
CA GLY A 235 10.52 -7.51 -8.39
C GLY A 235 11.38 -7.96 -9.57
N TYR A 236 10.90 -7.80 -10.81
CA TYR A 236 11.65 -8.15 -12.01
C TYR A 236 12.69 -7.07 -12.40
N LEU A 237 12.51 -5.83 -11.94
CA LEU A 237 13.48 -4.76 -12.14
C LEU A 237 14.79 -4.97 -11.34
N LEU A 238 14.72 -5.67 -10.19
CA LEU A 238 15.89 -5.96 -9.36
C LEU A 238 16.98 -6.74 -10.10
N SER A 239 16.63 -7.63 -11.04
CA SER A 239 17.63 -8.34 -11.85
C SER A 239 18.30 -7.48 -12.91
N SER A 240 17.84 -6.23 -13.09
CA SER A 240 18.43 -5.23 -13.98
C SER A 240 19.06 -4.08 -13.19
N ASP A 241 19.41 -4.28 -11.91
CA ASP A 241 19.98 -3.24 -11.03
C ASP A 241 19.12 -1.98 -10.95
N ILE A 242 17.80 -2.16 -10.96
CA ILE A 242 16.80 -1.10 -10.78
C ILE A 242 16.00 -1.38 -9.51
N ILE A 243 15.89 -0.37 -8.65
CA ILE A 243 15.06 -0.41 -7.45
C ILE A 243 13.75 0.31 -7.76
N ALA A 244 12.64 -0.41 -7.68
CA ALA A 244 11.31 0.18 -7.73
C ALA A 244 10.79 0.39 -6.31
N MET A 245 10.17 1.55 -6.08
CA MET A 245 9.36 1.81 -4.91
C MET A 245 7.89 1.70 -5.29
N SER A 246 7.28 0.60 -4.86
CA SER A 246 5.92 0.23 -5.22
C SER A 246 4.89 0.81 -4.24
N LEU A 247 3.87 1.48 -4.76
CA LEU A 247 2.80 2.14 -4.00
C LEU A 247 1.45 1.46 -4.24
N ALA A 248 0.76 1.10 -3.15
CA ALA A 248 -0.64 0.67 -3.18
C ALA A 248 -1.42 1.14 -1.95
N PRO A 249 -2.75 1.37 -2.07
CA PRO A 249 -3.61 1.67 -0.93
C PRO A 249 -3.78 0.47 0.01
N ASN A 250 -4.18 0.73 1.25
CA ASN A 250 -4.70 -0.29 2.17
C ASN A 250 -6.21 -0.52 1.91
N ASP A 251 -6.55 -1.07 0.74
CA ASP A 251 -7.94 -1.22 0.28
C ASP A 251 -8.57 -2.58 0.64
N VAL A 252 -9.77 -2.82 0.10
CA VAL A 252 -10.56 -4.05 0.32
C VAL A 252 -9.84 -5.33 -0.11
N HIS A 253 -8.79 -5.22 -0.92
CA HIS A 253 -8.04 -6.37 -1.40
C HIS A 253 -6.99 -6.86 -0.40
N GLN A 254 -6.94 -6.34 0.84
CA GLN A 254 -6.10 -6.81 1.95
C GLN A 254 -4.59 -6.80 1.62
N ASN A 255 -3.86 -5.84 2.21
CA ASN A 255 -2.39 -5.73 2.26
C ASN A 255 -1.62 -6.33 1.05
N GLN A 256 -1.92 -5.87 -0.17
CA GLN A 256 -1.16 -6.26 -1.38
C GLN A 256 0.36 -6.06 -1.22
N ILE A 257 0.73 -5.04 -0.44
CA ILE A 257 2.10 -4.71 -0.04
C ILE A 257 2.76 -5.82 0.78
N GLN A 258 2.03 -6.60 1.59
CA GLN A 258 2.60 -7.69 2.36
C GLN A 258 3.24 -8.76 1.46
N PHE A 259 2.61 -9.07 0.31
CA PHE A 259 3.21 -9.96 -0.68
C PHE A 259 4.54 -9.41 -1.19
N ALA A 260 4.62 -8.10 -1.49
CA ALA A 260 5.85 -7.47 -1.93
C ALA A 260 6.94 -7.55 -0.84
N LEU A 261 6.59 -7.25 0.42
CA LEU A 261 7.53 -7.26 1.54
C LEU A 261 8.06 -8.66 1.87
N GLU A 262 7.20 -9.70 1.86
CA GLU A 262 7.65 -11.09 2.05
C GLU A 262 8.56 -11.60 0.92
N ARG A 263 8.47 -10.98 -0.27
CA ARG A 263 9.38 -11.23 -1.41
C ARG A 263 10.69 -10.42 -1.32
N GLY A 264 10.78 -9.47 -0.39
CA GLY A 264 11.91 -8.54 -0.25
C GLY A 264 11.89 -7.38 -1.26
N ILE A 265 10.72 -7.06 -1.83
CA ILE A 265 10.54 -6.00 -2.82
C ILE A 265 10.13 -4.70 -2.11
N PRO A 266 10.81 -3.56 -2.34
CA PRO A 266 10.47 -2.30 -1.69
C PRO A 266 9.07 -1.82 -2.09
N ALA A 267 8.20 -1.71 -1.09
CA ALA A 267 6.84 -1.28 -1.29
C ALA A 267 6.30 -0.64 -0.01
N TYR A 268 5.34 0.27 -0.15
CA TYR A 268 4.71 0.92 0.99
C TYR A 268 3.23 1.22 0.74
N LEU A 269 2.50 1.34 1.84
CA LEU A 269 1.09 1.71 1.79
C LEU A 269 0.94 3.23 1.66
N GLY A 270 0.11 3.66 0.72
CA GLY A 270 -0.21 5.06 0.53
C GLY A 270 -1.09 5.30 -0.69
N VAL A 271 -1.46 6.56 -0.88
CA VAL A 271 -2.31 7.01 -1.98
C VAL A 271 -1.82 8.35 -2.53
N LEU A 272 -2.15 8.60 -3.78
CA LEU A 272 -2.12 9.94 -4.37
C LEU A 272 -3.43 10.65 -3.99
N GLY A 273 -3.48 11.18 -2.77
CA GLY A 273 -4.63 11.88 -2.19
C GLY A 273 -4.45 13.41 -2.22
N THR A 274 -4.38 14.02 -1.05
CA THR A 274 -4.22 15.45 -0.82
C THR A 274 -2.79 15.84 -0.42
N LYS A 275 -2.01 14.92 0.16
CA LYS A 275 -0.65 15.19 0.66
C LYS A 275 0.44 14.78 -0.33
N ARG A 276 1.53 15.55 -0.40
CA ARG A 276 2.74 15.16 -1.14
C ARG A 276 3.20 13.77 -0.70
N LEU A 277 3.66 13.00 -1.67
CA LEU A 277 4.29 11.71 -1.42
C LEU A 277 5.61 11.92 -0.67
N PRO A 278 6.02 10.96 0.18
CA PRO A 278 7.12 11.12 1.14
C PRO A 278 8.51 11.02 0.49
N TYR A 279 8.68 11.61 -0.69
CA TYR A 279 9.91 11.63 -1.46
C TYR A 279 10.27 13.06 -1.84
N PRO A 280 11.52 13.49 -1.64
CA PRO A 280 12.02 14.75 -2.17
C PRO A 280 11.74 14.88 -3.67
N SER A 281 11.77 16.10 -4.18
CA SER A 281 11.61 16.30 -5.62
C SER A 281 12.73 15.59 -6.38
N ARG A 282 12.44 15.17 -7.63
CA ARG A 282 13.43 14.54 -8.52
C ARG A 282 14.06 13.27 -7.92
N SER A 283 13.26 12.47 -7.21
CA SER A 283 13.70 11.21 -6.60
C SER A 283 13.77 10.04 -7.58
N PHE A 284 13.03 10.09 -8.69
CA PHE A 284 12.89 8.94 -9.60
C PHE A 284 13.26 9.28 -11.05
N GLU A 285 13.89 8.35 -11.75
CA GLU A 285 14.16 8.46 -13.19
C GLU A 285 13.00 7.96 -14.05
N PHE A 286 12.16 7.09 -13.51
CA PHE A 286 11.05 6.48 -14.22
C PHE A 286 9.84 6.36 -13.30
N ALA A 287 8.66 6.62 -13.84
CA ALA A 287 7.40 6.33 -13.20
C ALA A 287 6.62 5.33 -14.05
N HIS A 288 5.93 4.42 -13.38
CA HIS A 288 5.14 3.38 -14.01
C HIS A 288 3.74 3.37 -13.40
N CYS A 289 2.72 3.35 -14.25
CA CYS A 289 1.36 3.01 -13.88
C CYS A 289 0.79 2.05 -14.94
N SER A 290 0.36 0.88 -14.47
CA SER A 290 -0.35 -0.08 -15.31
C SER A 290 -1.72 -0.36 -14.72
N ARG A 291 -2.77 0.18 -15.35
CA ARG A 291 -4.15 0.11 -14.85
C ARG A 291 -4.28 0.52 -13.37
N CYS A 292 -3.55 1.55 -12.95
CA CYS A 292 -3.50 2.00 -11.56
C CYS A 292 -4.80 2.68 -11.07
N ARG A 293 -5.78 2.91 -11.96
CA ARG A 293 -7.10 3.51 -11.66
C ARG A 293 -7.01 4.89 -10.98
N ILE A 294 -5.97 5.64 -11.33
CA ILE A 294 -5.82 7.02 -10.88
C ILE A 294 -6.46 7.91 -11.94
N ASP A 295 -7.41 8.73 -11.51
CA ASP A 295 -7.86 9.87 -12.31
C ASP A 295 -6.77 10.94 -12.25
N TRP A 296 -5.96 11.00 -13.31
CA TRP A 296 -4.86 11.94 -13.45
C TRP A 296 -5.32 13.37 -13.82
N LEU A 297 -6.57 13.55 -14.25
CA LEU A 297 -7.14 14.84 -14.63
C LEU A 297 -7.83 15.56 -13.48
N GLN A 298 -8.18 14.84 -12.42
CA GLN A 298 -8.81 15.43 -11.24
C GLN A 298 -8.05 16.65 -10.72
N ARG A 299 -8.80 17.61 -10.16
CA ARG A 299 -8.25 18.78 -9.45
C ARG A 299 -7.16 19.49 -10.28
N ASP A 300 -7.48 19.81 -11.53
CA ASP A 300 -6.56 20.49 -12.47
C ASP A 300 -5.24 19.72 -12.72
N GLY A 301 -5.27 18.39 -12.64
CA GLY A 301 -4.10 17.55 -12.87
C GLY A 301 -3.14 17.45 -11.69
N ILE A 302 -3.58 17.80 -10.47
CA ILE A 302 -2.71 17.87 -9.29
C ILE A 302 -1.92 16.59 -9.01
N LEU A 303 -2.49 15.42 -9.29
CA LEU A 303 -1.81 14.14 -9.07
C LEU A 303 -0.69 13.90 -10.09
N LEU A 304 -0.90 14.34 -11.33
CA LEU A 304 0.13 14.27 -12.37
C LEU A 304 1.24 15.28 -12.10
N LEU A 305 0.91 16.41 -11.47
CA LEU A 305 1.88 17.42 -11.03
C LEU A 305 2.71 16.93 -9.83
N GLU A 306 2.12 16.16 -8.92
CA GLU A 306 2.89 15.47 -7.89
C GLU A 306 3.85 14.43 -8.52
N LEU A 307 3.41 13.70 -9.54
CA LEU A 307 4.31 12.82 -10.29
C LEU A 307 5.43 13.59 -11.00
N ASP A 308 5.12 14.76 -11.57
CA ASP A 308 6.10 15.66 -12.16
C ASP A 308 7.16 16.09 -11.14
N ARG A 309 6.75 16.53 -9.94
CA ARG A 309 7.66 16.91 -8.85
C ARG A 309 8.64 15.78 -8.52
N LEU A 310 8.16 14.54 -8.49
CA LEU A 310 8.95 13.36 -8.17
C LEU A 310 9.92 12.93 -9.27
N LEU A 311 9.58 13.16 -10.54
CA LEU A 311 10.41 12.78 -11.67
C LEU A 311 11.59 13.75 -11.88
N ARG A 312 12.75 13.16 -12.16
CA ARG A 312 13.96 13.88 -12.58
C ARG A 312 13.75 14.57 -13.93
N PRO A 313 14.50 15.65 -14.23
CA PRO A 313 14.58 16.19 -15.60
C PRO A 313 14.97 15.08 -16.57
N GLY A 314 14.25 14.96 -17.70
CA GLY A 314 14.43 13.84 -18.64
C GLY A 314 13.87 12.50 -18.17
N GLY A 315 13.24 12.44 -17.00
CA GLY A 315 12.59 11.23 -16.48
C GLY A 315 11.37 10.84 -17.32
N TYR A 316 11.04 9.55 -17.28
CA TYR A 316 9.97 8.96 -18.08
C TYR A 316 8.74 8.63 -17.24
N PHE A 317 7.56 8.70 -17.86
CA PHE A 317 6.33 8.14 -17.30
C PHE A 317 5.73 7.15 -18.29
N ALA A 318 5.76 5.85 -17.96
CA ALA A 318 5.07 4.82 -18.71
C ALA A 318 3.67 4.59 -18.13
N TYR A 319 2.68 4.77 -19.00
CA TYR A 319 1.27 4.62 -18.68
C TYR A 319 0.64 3.58 -19.61
N SER A 320 0.20 2.47 -19.02
CA SER A 320 -0.52 1.40 -19.70
C SER A 320 -1.93 1.32 -19.15
N SER A 321 -2.90 1.79 -19.93
CA SER A 321 -4.31 1.86 -19.51
C SER A 321 -5.21 2.02 -20.73
N PRO A 322 -6.52 1.67 -20.68
CA PRO A 322 -7.45 1.82 -21.80
C PRO A 322 -7.41 3.19 -22.46
N GLU A 323 -7.28 4.27 -21.68
CA GLU A 323 -7.20 5.65 -22.16
C GLU A 323 -5.99 5.89 -23.10
N ALA A 324 -4.98 5.01 -23.11
CA ALA A 324 -3.85 5.11 -24.04
C ALA A 324 -4.15 4.51 -25.43
N TYR A 325 -5.10 3.58 -25.56
CA TYR A 325 -5.25 2.75 -26.77
C TYR A 325 -6.68 2.44 -27.21
N ALA A 326 -7.64 2.44 -26.30
CA ALA A 326 -9.04 2.19 -26.60
C ALA A 326 -9.61 3.30 -27.48
N GLN A 327 -10.69 2.98 -28.19
CA GLN A 327 -11.28 3.82 -29.24
C GLN A 327 -12.72 4.23 -28.95
N ASP A 328 -13.24 3.90 -27.76
CA ASP A 328 -14.52 4.43 -27.33
C ASP A 328 -14.41 5.93 -26.95
N GLU A 329 -15.57 6.58 -26.92
CA GLU A 329 -15.67 8.02 -26.80
C GLU A 329 -15.10 8.55 -25.48
N GLU A 330 -15.28 7.80 -24.39
CA GLU A 330 -14.82 8.20 -23.05
C GLU A 330 -13.29 8.14 -22.97
N ASP A 331 -12.69 7.00 -23.36
CA ASP A 331 -11.24 6.83 -23.35
C ASP A 331 -10.54 7.83 -24.29
N LEU A 332 -11.14 8.13 -25.46
CA LEU A 332 -10.63 9.15 -26.37
C LEU A 332 -10.75 10.57 -25.81
N ARG A 333 -11.79 10.87 -25.03
CA ARG A 333 -11.93 12.17 -24.35
C ARG A 333 -10.84 12.33 -23.29
N ILE A 334 -10.68 11.34 -22.43
CA ILE A 334 -9.65 11.34 -21.37
C ILE A 334 -8.26 11.44 -21.99
N TRP A 335 -7.96 10.68 -23.05
CA TRP A 335 -6.71 10.78 -23.79
C TRP A 335 -6.40 12.19 -24.27
N LYS A 336 -7.38 12.87 -24.90
CA LYS A 336 -7.21 14.24 -25.43
C LYS A 336 -6.92 15.23 -24.30
N GLU A 337 -7.67 15.16 -23.21
CA GLU A 337 -7.49 16.03 -22.06
C GLU A 337 -6.14 15.80 -21.38
N MET A 338 -5.76 14.53 -21.18
CA MET A 338 -4.45 14.14 -20.63
C MET A 338 -3.30 14.62 -21.51
N SER A 339 -3.40 14.39 -22.83
CA SER A 339 -2.39 14.83 -23.79
C SER A 339 -2.23 16.35 -23.77
N ALA A 340 -3.34 17.09 -23.75
CA ALA A 340 -3.31 18.54 -23.67
C ALA A 340 -2.71 19.05 -22.35
N LEU A 341 -2.97 18.37 -21.23
CA LEU A 341 -2.37 18.70 -19.93
C LEU A 341 -0.85 18.48 -19.94
N VAL A 342 -0.38 17.30 -20.35
CA VAL A 342 1.06 16.99 -20.35
C VAL A 342 1.83 17.86 -21.36
N GLU A 343 1.22 18.22 -22.49
CA GLU A 343 1.79 19.19 -23.44
C GLU A 343 1.95 20.58 -22.79
N ARG A 344 0.94 21.06 -22.05
CA ARG A 344 1.05 22.31 -21.26
C ARG A 344 2.06 22.21 -20.12
N MET A 345 2.36 21.00 -19.66
CA MET A 345 3.46 20.69 -18.73
C MET A 345 4.80 20.51 -19.45
N CYS A 346 4.90 20.78 -20.75
CA CYS A 346 6.11 20.65 -21.56
C CYS A 346 6.64 19.21 -21.73
N TRP A 347 5.86 18.20 -21.34
CA TRP A 347 6.22 16.81 -21.57
C TRP A 347 6.03 16.46 -23.04
N LYS A 348 6.80 15.49 -23.52
CA LYS A 348 6.72 14.99 -24.90
C LYS A 348 6.44 13.49 -24.89
N ILE A 349 5.79 12.99 -25.93
CA ILE A 349 5.70 11.54 -26.14
C ILE A 349 7.09 11.05 -26.57
N ALA A 350 7.70 10.21 -25.74
CA ALA A 350 8.93 9.50 -26.08
C ALA A 350 8.62 8.28 -26.98
N ALA A 351 7.55 7.56 -26.65
CA ALA A 351 7.06 6.45 -27.44
C ALA A 351 5.58 6.21 -27.18
N LYS A 352 4.84 5.74 -28.19
CA LYS A 352 3.48 5.22 -28.02
C LYS A 352 3.32 3.98 -28.89
N ARG A 353 2.97 2.85 -28.28
CA ARG A 353 2.83 1.57 -28.99
C ARG A 353 1.86 0.66 -28.26
N ASN A 354 0.98 0.00 -29.01
CA ASN A 354 -0.02 -0.93 -28.48
C ASN A 354 -0.84 -0.28 -27.35
N GLN A 355 -0.70 -0.81 -26.13
CA GLN A 355 -1.47 -0.40 -24.95
C GLN A 355 -0.73 0.61 -24.07
N THR A 356 0.44 1.08 -24.48
CA THR A 356 1.33 1.89 -23.65
C THR A 356 1.75 3.18 -24.34
N VAL A 357 1.72 4.26 -23.57
CA VAL A 357 2.39 5.52 -23.89
C VAL A 357 3.49 5.76 -22.88
N ILE A 358 4.61 6.32 -23.35
CA ILE A 358 5.72 6.76 -22.52
C ILE A 358 5.94 8.23 -22.80
N TRP A 359 5.76 9.07 -21.79
CA TRP A 359 6.13 10.48 -21.84
C TRP A 359 7.51 10.71 -21.26
N VAL A 360 8.14 11.82 -21.65
CA VAL A 360 9.42 12.29 -21.12
C VAL A 360 9.30 13.75 -20.67
N LYS A 361 9.81 14.02 -19.47
CA LYS A 361 9.89 15.35 -18.87
C LYS A 361 10.99 16.19 -19.56
N PRO A 362 10.84 17.52 -19.72
CA PRO A 362 11.91 18.35 -20.28
C PRO A 362 13.20 18.27 -19.45
N LEU A 363 14.36 18.40 -20.09
CA LEU A 363 15.67 18.39 -19.41
C LEU A 363 15.99 19.73 -18.73
N THR A 364 15.42 20.83 -19.20
CA THR A 364 15.69 22.21 -18.76
C THR A 364 14.39 22.98 -18.53
N ASN A 365 14.49 24.15 -17.90
CA ASN A 365 13.36 25.06 -17.70
C ASN A 365 12.94 25.82 -18.97
N ASP A 366 13.63 25.65 -20.09
CA ASP A 366 13.45 26.51 -21.28
C ASP A 366 12.01 26.51 -21.79
N CYS A 367 11.33 25.36 -21.76
CA CYS A 367 9.94 25.29 -22.16
C CYS A 367 9.03 25.99 -21.14
N TYR A 368 9.28 25.81 -19.84
CA TYR A 368 8.51 26.44 -18.76
C TYR A 368 8.52 27.96 -18.85
N MET A 369 9.70 28.54 -19.13
CA MET A 369 9.89 30.00 -19.21
C MET A 369 9.31 30.63 -20.48
N LYS A 370 9.02 29.83 -21.51
CA LYS A 370 8.42 30.27 -22.79
C LYS A 370 6.90 30.14 -22.83
N ARG A 371 6.27 29.69 -21.74
CA ARG A 371 4.81 29.53 -21.68
C ARG A 371 4.14 30.90 -21.65
N GLU A 372 3.01 31.01 -22.35
CA GLU A 372 2.22 32.24 -22.36
C GLU A 372 1.75 32.61 -20.94
N PRO A 373 1.74 33.91 -20.57
CA PRO A 373 1.21 34.35 -19.29
C PRO A 373 -0.22 33.84 -19.06
N GLY A 374 -0.48 33.29 -17.87
CA GLY A 374 -1.79 32.71 -17.53
C GLY A 374 -2.01 31.25 -17.97
N THR A 375 -1.01 30.60 -18.58
CA THR A 375 -1.08 29.16 -18.91
C THR A 375 -1.27 28.33 -17.63
N ARG A 376 -2.23 27.42 -17.64
CA ARG A 376 -2.44 26.42 -16.58
C ARG A 376 -1.80 25.07 -16.92
N PRO A 377 -1.17 24.38 -15.95
CA PRO A 377 -0.97 24.79 -14.54
C PRO A 377 0.14 25.86 -14.40
N PRO A 378 0.05 26.79 -13.43
CA PRO A 378 1.08 27.81 -13.20
C PRO A 378 2.40 27.18 -12.74
N LEU A 379 3.47 27.98 -12.71
CA LEU A 379 4.69 27.58 -12.00
C LEU A 379 4.48 27.72 -10.49
N CYS A 380 5.08 26.83 -9.70
CA CYS A 380 5.06 26.94 -8.25
C CYS A 380 5.76 28.23 -7.79
N ARG A 381 5.38 28.72 -6.62
CA ARG A 381 5.97 29.94 -6.06
C ARG A 381 7.45 29.71 -5.73
N SER A 382 8.25 30.77 -5.77
CA SER A 382 9.69 30.68 -5.48
C SER A 382 10.00 30.32 -4.02
N ASP A 383 9.05 30.55 -3.11
CA ASP A 383 9.14 30.20 -1.69
C ASP A 383 8.60 28.79 -1.38
N ASP A 384 8.03 28.08 -2.36
CA ASP A 384 7.62 26.69 -2.19
C ASP A 384 8.85 25.78 -2.24
N ASN A 385 9.14 25.10 -1.12
CA ASN A 385 10.21 24.12 -1.05
C ASN A 385 9.70 22.77 -1.62
N PRO A 386 10.19 22.32 -2.79
CA PRO A 386 9.69 21.10 -3.42
C PRO A 386 10.14 19.81 -2.72
N ASP A 387 11.11 19.91 -1.81
CA ASP A 387 11.61 18.79 -1.00
C ASP A 387 10.93 18.71 0.38
N ALA A 388 10.07 19.68 0.72
CA ALA A 388 9.19 19.58 1.87
C ALA A 388 8.03 18.61 1.57
N VAL A 389 8.01 17.48 2.26
CA VAL A 389 7.10 16.35 1.94
C VAL A 389 6.14 15.99 3.07
N TRP A 390 6.56 16.09 4.33
CA TRP A 390 5.78 15.51 5.43
C TRP A 390 4.59 16.38 5.82
N GLY A 391 3.38 15.89 5.56
CA GLY A 391 2.13 16.59 5.89
C GLY A 391 1.79 17.78 4.98
N VAL A 392 2.64 18.04 3.98
CA VAL A 392 2.50 19.15 3.02
C VAL A 392 1.41 18.82 2.01
N PRO A 393 0.38 19.68 1.83
CA PRO A 393 -0.60 19.50 0.76
C PRO A 393 0.05 19.57 -0.62
N MET A 394 -0.48 18.81 -1.58
CA MET A 394 -0.11 18.99 -2.99
C MET A 394 -0.64 20.34 -3.48
N GLU A 395 0.01 20.90 -4.49
CA GLU A 395 -0.42 22.12 -5.18
C GLU A 395 -0.45 21.87 -6.69
N ALA A 396 -1.44 22.45 -7.38
CA ALA A 396 -1.60 22.31 -8.83
C ALA A 396 -0.68 23.29 -9.59
N CYS A 397 0.64 23.11 -9.42
CA CYS A 397 1.67 23.92 -10.06
C CYS A 397 2.85 23.06 -10.53
N ILE A 398 3.63 23.56 -11.49
CA ILE A 398 4.87 22.93 -11.97
C ILE A 398 6.05 23.47 -11.18
N THR A 399 6.82 22.60 -10.55
CA THR A 399 8.05 22.96 -9.85
C THR A 399 9.19 23.21 -10.86
N PRO A 400 9.70 24.45 -10.99
CA PRO A 400 10.86 24.72 -11.84
C PRO A 400 12.11 24.00 -11.35
N TYR A 401 13.04 23.74 -12.26
CA TYR A 401 14.35 23.25 -11.89
C TYR A 401 15.14 24.35 -11.19
N SER A 402 15.82 24.01 -10.10
CA SER A 402 16.80 24.90 -9.50
C SER A 402 17.91 25.13 -10.53
N GLU A 403 18.31 26.38 -10.73
CA GLU A 403 19.59 26.66 -11.38
C GLU A 403 20.64 25.95 -10.52
N ARG A 404 21.33 24.95 -11.08
CA ARG A 404 22.46 24.35 -10.39
C ARG A 404 23.53 25.44 -10.29
N GLU A 405 23.96 25.76 -9.07
CA GLU A 405 25.24 26.43 -8.82
C GLU A 405 26.40 25.59 -9.35
#